data_AF-A0A507CEA2-F1
#
_entry.id   AF-A0A507CEA2-F1
#
_cell.length_a   1.000
_cell.length_b   1.000
_cell.length_c   1.000
_cell.angle_alpha   90.00
_cell.angle_beta   90.00
_cell.angle_gamma   90.00
#
_symmetry.space_group_name_H-M   'P 1'
#
loop_
_entity.id
_entity.type
_entity.pdbx_description
1 polymer ?
#
loop_
_entity_poly.entity_id
_entity_poly.type
_entity_poly.pdbx_seq_one_letter_code
_entity_poly.pdbx_strand_id
1 'polypeptide(L)' 'MLSWFRIFFPLKNPVLLTENSSVEVHMWRMSDTRKVWYEWTIVPNIVDASPGFAALTSTASAPLYIHNRGGRSYQTGL' A
#
# COMPACT_ATOMS: atom_id res chain seq x y z
N MET A 1 -5.61 6.37 27.69
CA MET A 1 -5.26 7.39 26.68
C MET A 1 -6.36 7.39 25.62
N LEU A 2 -7.19 8.44 25.56
CA LEU A 2 -8.32 8.59 24.61
C LEU A 2 -8.09 9.71 23.58
N SER A 3 -6.93 10.36 23.60
CA SER A 3 -6.65 11.56 22.81
C SER A 3 -6.23 11.30 21.36
N TRP A 4 -5.96 10.04 20.99
CA TRP A 4 -5.47 9.68 19.65
C TRP A 4 -6.29 8.53 19.07
N PHE A 5 -7.05 8.84 18.02
CA PHE A 5 -7.66 7.82 17.17
C PHE A 5 -6.68 7.36 16.08
N ARG A 6 -6.94 6.17 15.54
CA ARG A 6 -6.14 5.58 14.47
C ARG A 6 -6.27 6.40 13.20
N ILE A 7 -5.17 6.60 12.49
CA ILE A 7 -5.16 7.16 11.14
C ILE A 7 -5.37 6.03 10.11
N PHE A 8 -6.00 6.37 8.98
CA PHE A 8 -6.25 5.45 7.88
C PHE A 8 -5.65 5.98 6.57
N PHE A 9 -4.80 5.17 5.92
CA PHE A 9 -4.24 5.44 4.60
C PHE A 9 -5.01 4.65 3.53
N PRO A 10 -5.94 5.28 2.79
CA PRO A 10 -6.83 4.56 1.89
C PRO A 10 -6.09 4.04 0.66
N LEU A 11 -6.63 2.99 0.04
CA LEU A 11 -6.29 2.60 -1.32
C LEU A 11 -7.34 3.12 -2.30
N LYS A 12 -6.93 3.59 -3.48
CA LYS A 12 -7.87 4.11 -4.50
C LYS A 12 -8.86 3.04 -4.96
N ASN A 13 -8.38 1.81 -5.18
CA ASN A 13 -9.17 0.65 -5.52
C ASN A 13 -8.92 -0.44 -4.48
N PRO A 14 -9.94 -1.21 -4.08
CA PRO A 14 -9.76 -2.39 -3.24
C PRO A 14 -8.90 -3.44 -3.98
N VAL A 15 -8.19 -4.26 -3.21
CA VAL A 15 -7.35 -5.34 -3.73
C VAL A 15 -7.88 -6.67 -3.20
N LEU A 16 -8.18 -7.59 -4.11
CA LEU A 16 -8.59 -8.96 -3.78
C LEU A 16 -7.35 -9.78 -3.46
N LEU A 17 -7.38 -10.50 -2.34
CA LEU A 17 -6.30 -11.39 -1.89
C LEU A 17 -6.87 -12.79 -1.68
N THR A 18 -6.09 -13.79 -2.06
CA THR A 18 -6.37 -15.20 -1.75
C THR A 18 -5.71 -15.60 -0.43
N GLU A 19 -6.09 -16.76 0.11
CA GLU A 19 -5.43 -17.34 1.27
C GLU A 19 -3.92 -17.47 1.02
N ASN A 20 -3.11 -17.22 2.05
CA ASN A 20 -1.64 -17.24 2.00
C ASN A 20 -0.99 -16.18 1.08
N SER A 21 -1.77 -15.25 0.52
CA SER A 21 -1.21 -14.06 -0.11
C SER A 21 -0.50 -13.16 0.92
N SER A 22 0.51 -12.43 0.48
CA SER A 22 1.13 -11.38 1.28
C SER A 22 1.03 -10.02 0.58
N VAL A 23 1.15 -8.94 1.36
CA VAL A 23 1.15 -7.57 0.83
C VAL A 23 2.36 -6.84 1.38
N GLU A 24 3.19 -6.33 0.48
CA GLU A 24 4.24 -5.39 0.82
C GLU A 24 3.70 -3.97 0.70
N VAL A 25 4.00 -3.15 1.72
CA VAL A 25 3.60 -1.74 1.76
C VAL A 25 4.86 -0.91 1.66
N HIS A 26 4.93 -0.04 0.65
CA HIS A 26 5.96 0.98 0.57
C HIS A 26 5.37 2.32 0.98
N MET A 27 6.00 2.98 1.94
CA MET A 27 5.64 4.32 2.38
C MET A 27 6.88 5.21 2.36
N TRP A 28 6.72 6.41 1.84
CA TRP A 28 7.76 7.43 1.78
C TRP A 28 7.30 8.66 2.52
N ARG A 29 8.12 9.13 3.47
CA ARG A 29 7.98 10.48 4.02
C ARG A 29 8.78 11.44 3.16
N MET A 30 8.08 12.33 2.51
CA MET A 30 8.65 13.32 1.61
C MET A 30 8.58 14.71 2.24
N SER A 31 9.46 15.59 1.81
CA SER A 31 9.48 16.98 2.25
C SER A 31 10.10 17.89 1.21
N ASP A 32 9.68 19.15 1.21
CA ASP A 32 10.35 20.25 0.53
C ASP A 32 10.53 21.42 1.51
N THR A 33 10.81 22.63 1.02
CA THR A 33 11.02 23.81 1.86
C THR A 33 9.76 24.36 2.54
N ARG A 34 8.56 23.90 2.16
CA ARG A 34 7.28 24.45 2.61
C ARG A 34 6.32 23.41 3.18
N LYS A 35 6.56 22.13 2.93
CA LYS A 35 5.62 21.06 3.30
C LYS A 35 6.29 19.72 3.52
N VAL A 36 5.56 18.87 4.24
CA VAL A 36 5.81 17.44 4.41
C VAL A 36 4.60 16.68 3.91
N TRP A 37 4.81 15.53 3.29
CA TRP A 37 3.71 14.64 2.88
C TRP A 37 4.16 13.18 2.91
N TYR A 38 3.19 12.27 2.81
CA TYR A 38 3.44 10.85 2.63
C TYR A 38 3.00 10.40 1.26
N GLU A 39 3.81 9.58 0.61
CA GLU A 39 3.45 8.79 -0.57
C GLU A 39 3.40 7.32 -0.15
N TRP A 40 2.47 6.55 -0.72
CA TRP A 40 2.40 5.12 -0.42
C TRP A 40 1.90 4.31 -1.60
N THR A 41 2.30 3.05 -1.67
CA THR A 41 1.77 2.06 -2.59
C THR A 41 1.81 0.67 -1.94
N ILE A 42 1.15 -0.30 -2.56
CA ILE A 42 1.23 -1.69 -2.17
C ILE A 42 1.65 -2.56 -3.35
N VAL A 43 2.33 -3.66 -3.02
CA VAL A 43 2.71 -4.72 -3.94
C VAL A 43 2.10 -6.02 -3.39
N PRO A 44 0.99 -6.51 -3.97
CA PRO A 44 0.40 -7.77 -3.54
C PRO A 44 1.16 -8.95 -4.15
N ASN A 45 1.53 -9.92 -3.32
CA ASN A 45 2.05 -11.21 -3.76
C ASN A 45 0.91 -12.23 -3.62
N ILE A 46 0.20 -12.46 -4.73
CA ILE A 46 -0.97 -13.32 -4.76
C ILE A 46 -0.52 -14.77 -4.98
N VAL A 47 -1.03 -15.66 -4.13
CA VAL A 47 -0.78 -17.10 -4.22
C VAL A 47 -2.04 -17.75 -4.79
N ASP A 48 -1.94 -18.29 -5.99
CA ASP A 48 -3.02 -19.04 -6.60
C ASP A 48 -2.92 -20.50 -6.13
N ALA A 49 -3.69 -20.87 -5.11
CA ALA A 49 -3.81 -22.26 -4.71
C ALA A 49 -4.76 -22.98 -5.67
N SER A 50 -4.22 -23.69 -6.67
CA SER A 50 -5.01 -24.70 -7.40
C SER A 50 -5.25 -25.89 -6.45
N PRO A 51 -6.50 -26.23 -6.09
CA PRO A 51 -6.77 -27.39 -5.24
C PRO A 51 -6.44 -28.67 -6.03
N GLY A 52 -5.24 -29.23 -5.84
CA GLY A 52 -4.88 -30.54 -6.41
C GLY A 52 -3.41 -30.74 -6.79
N PHE A 53 -2.62 -29.68 -6.96
CA PHE A 53 -1.19 -29.80 -7.25
C PHE A 53 -0.42 -28.80 -6.39
N ALA A 54 0.51 -29.28 -5.57
CA ALA A 54 1.32 -28.50 -4.64
C ALA A 54 2.40 -27.63 -5.34
N ALA A 55 2.00 -26.83 -6.32
CA ALA A 55 2.82 -25.77 -6.88
C ALA A 55 2.22 -24.43 -6.43
N LEU A 56 2.75 -23.87 -5.33
CA LEU A 56 2.50 -22.50 -4.93
C LEU A 56 3.16 -21.59 -5.99
N THR A 57 2.49 -21.31 -7.10
CA THR A 57 2.95 -20.28 -8.04
C THR A 57 2.64 -18.91 -7.44
N SER A 58 3.64 -18.29 -6.82
CA SER A 58 3.58 -16.88 -6.44
C SER A 58 3.74 -16.03 -7.70
N THR A 59 2.67 -15.38 -8.14
CA THR A 59 2.79 -14.37 -9.19
C THR A 59 3.17 -13.06 -8.52
N ALA A 60 4.44 -12.66 -8.65
CA ALA A 60 4.89 -11.36 -8.19
C ALA A 60 4.12 -10.28 -8.98
N SER A 61 3.27 -9.51 -8.30
CA SER A 61 2.52 -8.43 -8.94
C SER A 61 3.37 -7.16 -9.03
N ALA A 62 3.18 -6.38 -10.08
CA ALA A 62 3.77 -5.05 -10.19
C ALA A 62 3.23 -4.12 -9.07
N PRO A 63 3.99 -3.10 -8.65
CA PRO A 63 3.48 -2.10 -7.72
C PRO A 63 2.21 -1.46 -8.27
N LEU A 64 1.22 -1.32 -7.39
CA LEU A 64 0.02 -0.59 -7.73
C LEU A 64 0.31 0.92 -7.81
N TYR A 65 -0.76 1.68 -8.07
CA TYR A 65 -0.74 3.13 -8.11
C TYR A 65 -0.02 3.74 -6.88
N ILE A 66 0.91 4.68 -7.10
CA ILE A 66 1.51 5.47 -6.01
C ILE A 66 0.55 6.58 -5.62
N HIS A 67 0.12 6.56 -4.37
CA HIS A 67 -0.85 7.49 -3.82
C HIS A 67 -0.14 8.76 -3.35
N ASN A 68 -0.84 9.88 -3.51
CA ASN A 68 -0.40 11.20 -3.09
C ASN A 68 0.97 11.66 -3.66
N ARG A 69 1.33 11.19 -4.85
CA ARG A 69 2.58 11.60 -5.55
C ARG A 69 2.75 13.12 -5.57
N GLY A 70 3.90 13.61 -5.10
CA GLY A 70 4.25 15.03 -4.97
C GLY A 70 3.46 15.81 -3.90
N GLY A 71 2.73 15.11 -3.03
CA GLY A 71 1.86 15.73 -2.02
C GLY A 71 0.64 16.42 -2.62
N ARG A 72 0.21 16.00 -3.82
CA ARG A 72 -0.81 16.69 -4.61
C ARG A 72 -2.23 16.61 -4.04
N SER A 73 -2.50 15.67 -3.13
CA SER A 73 -3.83 15.43 -2.55
C SER A 73 -3.85 15.73 -1.06
N TYR A 74 -2.75 15.47 -0.36
CA TYR A 74 -2.60 15.77 1.06
C TYR A 74 -1.16 16.20 1.37
N GLN A 75 -1.02 17.27 2.14
CA GLN A 75 0.25 17.80 2.59
C GLN A 75 0.05 18.53 3.92
N THR A 76 1.08 18.51 4.76
CA THR A 76 1.14 19.27 6.01
C THR A 76 2.14 20.40 5.81
N GLY A 77 1.71 21.64 6.05
CA GLY A 77 2.60 22.80 6.00
C GLY A 77 3.68 22.71 7.07
N LEU A 78 4.88 23.20 6.74
CA LEU A 78 5.96 23.42 7.70
C LEU A 78 5.75 24.70 8.51
#